data_AF-A0A0U2P266-F1
#
_entry.id   AF-A0A0U2P266-F1
#
_cell.length_a   1.000
_cell.length_b   1.000
_cell.length_c   1.000
_cell.angle_alpha   90.00
_cell.angle_beta   90.00
_cell.angle_gamma   90.00
#
_symmetry.space_group_name_H-M   'P 1'
#
loop_
_entity.id
_entity.type
_entity.pdbx_description
1 polymer ?
#
loop_
_entity_poly.entity_id
_entity_poly.type
_entity_poly.pdbx_seq_one_letter_code
_entity_poly.pdbx_strand_id
1 'polypeptide(L)'
;DDYNGEQQEGFGRLQMTISKGRRASTASAYLRPAMSRPNLTVLTEAAATKIAFEGTRATGVTINHRGVERTVGAGREVLLACGVINTPQLLMLSGIGAPDELTTHGLQTRANLPAVGKNLQDHVSVILMYRRKNPGPFLRNMRADRIGFDFIKTYLTGRGFSGDVPGGVVAFLKSASERPLPDVQLLFTAAPLAAWPYFKPFKEPFPDGFATRIVATQPESRGSVKLASADPSAPPLIHQNFLASPKDWESLRAGFRVARDLAGQPAMQPFIQAEFFPGPKCQSDDE
;
A
#
# COMPACT_ATOMS: atom_id res chain seq x y z
N ASP A 1 -3.04 19.58 14.49
CA ASP A 1 -2.79 19.73 13.03
C ASP A 1 -1.81 18.71 12.44
N ASP A 2 -0.96 18.05 13.24
CA ASP A 2 -0.08 16.98 12.76
C ASP A 2 -0.54 15.62 13.29
N TYR A 3 -1.02 14.75 12.40
CA TYR A 3 -1.48 13.40 12.76
C TYR A 3 -0.33 12.44 13.13
N ASN A 4 0.93 12.86 12.95
CA ASN A 4 2.12 12.16 13.43
C ASN A 4 2.59 12.68 14.81
N GLY A 5 1.84 13.60 15.43
CA GLY A 5 2.10 14.09 16.79
C GLY A 5 1.55 13.15 17.88
N GLU A 6 1.40 13.69 19.09
CA GLU A 6 0.90 12.95 20.26
C GLU A 6 -0.52 12.39 20.06
N GLN A 7 -1.40 13.17 19.42
CA GLN A 7 -2.77 12.77 19.11
C GLN A 7 -2.96 12.63 17.60
N GLN A 8 -3.37 11.43 17.17
CA GLN A 8 -3.64 11.14 15.77
C GLN A 8 -5.06 11.51 15.32
N GLU A 9 -6.02 11.46 16.24
CA GLU A 9 -7.45 11.67 15.94
C GLU A 9 -7.73 13.08 15.41
N GLY A 10 -8.48 13.16 14.32
CA GLY A 10 -8.90 14.41 13.67
C GLY A 10 -8.49 14.49 12.21
N PHE A 11 -8.62 15.70 11.65
CA PHE A 11 -8.25 16.02 10.27
C PHE A 11 -6.83 16.59 10.21
N GLY A 12 -6.11 16.24 9.14
CA GLY A 12 -4.75 16.73 8.92
C GLY A 12 -4.40 16.80 7.44
N ARG A 13 -3.33 17.55 7.13
CA ARG A 13 -2.74 17.55 5.78
C ARG A 13 -1.83 16.34 5.64
N LEU A 14 -2.06 15.54 4.60
CA LEU A 14 -1.28 14.33 4.36
C LEU A 14 0.21 14.69 4.14
N GLN A 15 1.09 14.15 4.97
CA GLN A 15 2.53 14.25 4.80
C GLN A 15 3.01 13.10 3.90
N MET A 16 3.89 13.40 2.96
CA MET A 16 4.23 12.49 1.87
C MET A 16 5.74 12.36 1.72
N THR A 17 6.20 11.17 1.33
CA THR A 17 7.61 10.89 1.03
C THR A 17 7.98 11.44 -0.35
N ILE A 18 7.96 12.77 -0.46
CA ILE A 18 8.29 13.54 -1.66
C ILE A 18 9.39 14.54 -1.30
N SER A 19 10.47 14.56 -2.08
CA SER A 19 11.57 15.51 -1.94
C SER A 19 11.85 16.15 -3.30
N LYS A 20 11.83 17.48 -3.37
CA LYS A 20 12.02 18.27 -4.60
C LYS A 20 11.16 17.75 -5.77
N GLY A 21 9.85 17.53 -5.51
CA GLY A 21 8.89 17.09 -6.54
C GLY A 21 9.12 15.67 -7.06
N ARG A 22 9.89 14.84 -6.34
CA ARG A 22 10.20 13.46 -6.70
C ARG A 22 9.97 12.53 -5.51
N ARG A 23 9.61 11.28 -5.79
CA ARG A 23 9.49 10.23 -4.76
C ARG A 23 10.80 10.09 -3.98
N ALA A 24 10.72 10.18 -2.66
CA ALA A 24 11.79 9.84 -1.73
C ALA A 24 11.58 8.40 -1.23
N SER A 25 12.10 7.42 -1.96
CA SER A 25 12.11 6.02 -1.54
C SER A 25 13.28 5.70 -0.61
N THR A 26 13.22 4.55 0.08
CA THR A 26 14.35 4.02 0.86
C THR A 26 15.63 3.90 0.02
N ALA A 27 15.50 3.49 -1.25
CA ALA A 27 16.63 3.43 -2.18
C ALA A 27 17.25 4.81 -2.45
N SER A 28 16.43 5.84 -2.67
CA SER A 28 16.94 7.20 -2.91
C SER A 28 17.49 7.88 -1.67
N ALA A 29 16.87 7.67 -0.51
CA ALA A 29 17.19 8.35 0.73
C ALA A 29 18.37 7.71 1.47
N TYR A 30 18.49 6.37 1.43
CA TYR A 30 19.49 5.63 2.19
C TYR A 30 20.50 4.90 1.31
N LEU A 31 20.03 4.11 0.34
CA LEU A 31 20.91 3.21 -0.42
C LEU A 31 21.84 3.96 -1.37
N ARG A 32 21.28 4.76 -2.30
CA ARG A 32 22.06 5.46 -3.34
C ARG A 32 23.20 6.32 -2.77
N PRO A 33 23.01 7.10 -1.69
CA PRO A 33 24.12 7.85 -1.08
C PRO A 33 25.22 6.96 -0.49
N ALA A 34 24.90 5.72 -0.10
CA ALA A 34 25.85 4.78 0.50
C ALA A 34 26.52 3.85 -0.52
N MET A 35 26.03 3.78 -1.77
CA MET A 35 26.51 2.82 -2.78
C MET A 35 27.98 3.00 -3.20
N SER A 36 28.58 4.16 -2.98
CA SER A 36 30.01 4.38 -3.27
C SER A 36 30.95 3.82 -2.20
N ARG A 37 30.42 3.37 -1.05
CA ARG A 37 31.24 2.88 0.06
C ARG A 37 31.82 1.51 -0.29
N PRO A 38 33.12 1.27 -0.05
CA PRO A 38 33.78 0.02 -0.45
C PRO A 38 33.30 -1.22 0.33
N ASN A 39 32.60 -1.01 1.46
CA ASN A 39 32.08 -2.07 2.30
C ASN A 39 30.60 -2.41 2.02
N LEU A 40 30.01 -1.91 0.93
CA LEU A 40 28.64 -2.22 0.53
C LEU A 40 28.62 -2.76 -0.91
N THR A 41 28.09 -3.97 -1.05
CA THR A 41 27.81 -4.57 -2.35
C THR A 41 26.30 -4.68 -2.54
N VAL A 42 25.79 -4.14 -3.65
CA VAL A 42 24.37 -4.23 -4.02
C VAL A 42 24.25 -5.12 -5.25
N LEU A 43 23.50 -6.21 -5.12
CA LEU A 43 23.19 -7.11 -6.22
C LEU A 43 21.72 -6.96 -6.58
N THR A 44 21.45 -6.49 -7.80
CA THR A 44 20.11 -6.49 -8.40
C THR A 44 19.90 -7.76 -9.20
N GLU A 45 18.64 -8.10 -9.55
CA GLU A 45 18.34 -9.31 -10.34
C GLU A 45 18.89 -10.60 -9.68
N ALA A 46 18.90 -10.60 -8.35
CA ALA A 46 19.43 -11.65 -7.48
C ALA A 46 18.32 -12.14 -6.54
N ALA A 47 17.42 -12.98 -7.04
CA ALA A 47 16.30 -13.49 -6.25
C ALA A 47 16.80 -14.51 -5.23
N ALA A 48 16.54 -14.29 -3.93
CA ALA A 48 16.85 -15.28 -2.89
C ALA A 48 15.90 -16.48 -3.00
N THR A 49 16.47 -17.68 -3.06
CA THR A 49 15.71 -18.93 -3.22
C THR A 49 15.73 -19.77 -1.95
N LYS A 50 16.80 -19.70 -1.16
CA LYS A 50 16.97 -20.47 0.08
C LYS A 50 17.99 -19.87 1.02
N ILE A 51 17.82 -20.04 2.32
CA ILE A 51 18.83 -19.71 3.34
C ILE A 51 19.78 -20.91 3.51
N ALA A 52 21.08 -20.64 3.54
CA ALA A 52 22.10 -21.66 3.79
C ALA A 52 22.35 -21.82 5.30
N PHE A 53 22.56 -23.06 5.75
CA PHE A 53 22.74 -23.38 7.17
C PHE A 53 23.91 -24.33 7.42
N GLU A 54 24.57 -24.15 8.56
CA GLU A 54 25.45 -25.13 9.21
C GLU A 54 24.86 -25.45 10.60
N GLY A 55 24.32 -26.66 10.76
CA GLY A 55 23.50 -26.99 11.94
C GLY A 55 22.29 -26.06 12.04
N THR A 56 22.21 -25.29 13.12
CA THR A 56 21.15 -24.29 13.36
C THR A 56 21.55 -22.86 12.97
N ARG A 57 22.81 -22.64 12.56
CA ARG A 57 23.32 -21.31 12.21
C ARG A 57 23.10 -21.01 10.72
N ALA A 58 22.48 -19.88 10.42
CA ALA A 58 22.41 -19.36 9.05
C ALA A 58 23.79 -18.84 8.62
N THR A 59 24.29 -19.30 7.47
CA THR A 59 25.63 -19.01 6.96
C THR A 59 25.62 -18.26 5.62
N GLY A 60 24.45 -18.00 5.05
CA GLY A 60 24.32 -17.28 3.79
C GLY A 60 22.96 -17.43 3.15
N VAL A 61 22.88 -17.03 1.88
CA VAL A 61 21.68 -17.14 1.05
C VAL A 61 22.03 -17.64 -0.34
N THR A 62 21.33 -18.66 -0.80
CA THR A 62 21.33 -19.07 -2.20
C THR A 62 20.44 -18.12 -2.99
N ILE A 63 21.00 -17.58 -4.07
CA ILE A 63 20.34 -16.63 -4.96
C ILE A 63 20.38 -17.16 -6.39
N ASN A 64 19.31 -16.91 -7.13
CA ASN A 64 19.33 -16.92 -8.59
C ASN A 64 19.71 -15.52 -9.06
N HIS A 65 20.96 -15.37 -9.50
CA HIS A 65 21.47 -14.12 -10.05
C HIS A 65 21.53 -14.22 -11.56
N ARG A 66 20.58 -13.57 -12.26
CA ARG A 66 20.50 -13.54 -13.73
C ARG A 66 20.47 -14.95 -14.37
N GLY A 67 19.71 -15.87 -13.77
CA GLY A 67 19.57 -17.24 -14.25
C GLY A 67 20.61 -18.21 -13.71
N VAL A 68 21.62 -17.73 -12.97
CA VAL A 68 22.67 -18.58 -12.39
C VAL A 68 22.50 -18.67 -10.89
N GLU A 69 22.36 -19.90 -10.39
CA GLU A 69 22.32 -20.15 -8.95
C GLU A 69 23.71 -20.00 -8.34
N ARG A 70 23.80 -19.28 -7.21
CA ARG A 70 25.02 -19.15 -6.41
C ARG A 70 24.68 -18.87 -4.96
N THR A 71 25.58 -19.24 -4.04
CA THR A 71 25.41 -18.96 -2.61
C THR A 71 26.32 -17.82 -2.19
N VAL A 72 25.74 -16.81 -1.53
CA VAL A 72 26.47 -15.70 -0.92
C VAL A 72 26.59 -15.97 0.58
N GLY A 73 27.82 -16.13 1.06
CA GLY A 73 28.11 -16.39 2.47
C GLY A 73 27.97 -15.14 3.35
N ALA A 74 27.62 -15.36 4.61
CA ALA A 74 27.52 -14.34 5.65
C ALA A 74 28.39 -14.74 6.85
N GLY A 75 29.38 -13.91 7.19
CA GLY A 75 30.28 -14.17 8.32
C GLY A 75 29.61 -13.99 9.69
N ARG A 76 28.53 -13.21 9.77
CA ARG A 76 27.81 -12.91 11.02
C ARG A 76 26.35 -13.34 10.96
N GLU A 77 25.55 -12.62 10.19
CA GLU A 77 24.08 -12.75 10.19
C GLU A 77 23.51 -12.66 8.77
N VAL A 78 22.37 -13.31 8.57
CA VAL A 78 21.51 -13.15 7.39
C VAL A 78 20.26 -12.40 7.83
N LEU A 79 20.05 -11.19 7.32
CA LEU A 79 18.89 -10.36 7.64
C LEU A 79 17.86 -10.47 6.52
N LEU A 80 16.67 -11.01 6.81
CA LEU A 80 15.59 -11.11 5.85
C LEU A 80 14.80 -9.80 5.80
N ALA A 81 14.83 -9.13 4.65
CA ALA A 81 14.10 -7.90 4.39
C ALA A 81 13.22 -8.02 3.13
N CYS A 82 12.67 -9.21 2.88
CA CYS A 82 11.92 -9.53 1.66
C CYS A 82 10.45 -9.06 1.69
N GLY A 83 10.00 -8.47 2.81
CA GLY A 83 8.63 -7.99 3.02
C GLY A 83 7.67 -9.06 3.52
N VAL A 84 6.44 -8.63 3.85
CA VAL A 84 5.42 -9.46 4.55
C VAL A 84 5.02 -10.73 3.79
N ILE A 85 5.16 -10.75 2.46
CA ILE A 85 4.81 -11.89 1.60
C ILE A 85 6.01 -12.81 1.37
N ASN A 86 7.14 -12.26 0.92
CA ASN A 86 8.25 -13.09 0.45
C ASN A 86 9.14 -13.59 1.60
N THR A 87 9.20 -12.89 2.75
CA THR A 87 9.94 -13.39 3.93
C THR A 87 9.38 -14.72 4.44
N PRO A 88 8.07 -14.90 4.72
CA PRO A 88 7.57 -16.20 5.14
C PRO A 88 7.70 -17.26 4.05
N GLN A 89 7.57 -16.91 2.77
CA GLN A 89 7.84 -17.85 1.68
C GLN A 89 9.28 -18.37 1.72
N LEU A 90 10.27 -17.47 1.80
CA LEU A 90 11.69 -17.85 1.86
C LEU A 90 12.03 -18.67 3.11
N LEU A 91 11.43 -18.35 4.25
CA LEU A 91 11.56 -19.14 5.48
C LEU A 91 11.04 -20.57 5.27
N MET A 92 9.82 -20.72 4.73
CA MET A 92 9.23 -22.03 4.47
C MET A 92 10.04 -22.85 3.46
N LEU A 93 10.46 -22.25 2.34
CA LEU A 93 11.36 -22.89 1.35
C LEU A 93 12.71 -23.32 1.95
N SER A 94 13.13 -22.64 3.01
CA SER A 94 14.35 -22.96 3.76
C SER A 94 14.13 -24.02 4.85
N GLY A 95 12.90 -24.52 5.01
CA GLY A 95 12.54 -25.53 6.01
C GLY A 95 12.12 -24.95 7.37
N ILE A 96 11.77 -23.66 7.43
CA ILE A 96 11.32 -22.98 8.66
C ILE A 96 9.83 -22.69 8.52
N GLY A 97 8.98 -23.43 9.23
CA GLY A 97 7.53 -23.32 9.10
C GLY A 97 6.77 -24.43 9.84
N ALA A 98 5.49 -24.61 9.50
CA ALA A 98 4.67 -25.70 10.01
C ALA A 98 5.08 -27.04 9.36
N PRO A 99 5.45 -28.08 10.13
CA PRO A 99 5.98 -29.32 9.58
C PRO A 99 5.07 -30.00 8.54
N ASP A 100 3.77 -30.01 8.79
CA ASP A 100 2.78 -30.64 7.91
C ASP A 100 2.65 -29.88 6.56
N GLU A 101 2.67 -28.55 6.61
CA GLU A 101 2.63 -27.71 5.39
C GLU A 101 3.93 -27.87 4.58
N LEU A 102 5.09 -27.94 5.24
CA LEU A 102 6.37 -28.17 4.56
C LEU A 102 6.43 -29.55 3.91
N THR A 103 5.98 -30.58 4.62
CA THR A 103 5.98 -31.98 4.14
C THR A 103 5.09 -32.15 2.90
N THR A 104 3.97 -31.41 2.83
CA THR A 104 3.08 -31.40 1.66
C THR A 104 3.80 -30.96 0.38
N HIS A 105 4.85 -30.14 0.49
CA HIS A 105 5.69 -29.70 -0.63
C HIS A 105 7.02 -30.47 -0.74
N GLY A 106 7.19 -31.57 0.00
CA GLY A 106 8.44 -32.35 -0.02
C GLY A 106 9.63 -31.65 0.65
N LEU A 107 9.37 -30.67 1.52
CA LEU A 107 10.42 -29.91 2.22
C LEU A 107 10.68 -30.50 3.60
N GLN A 108 11.96 -30.70 3.92
CA GLN A 108 12.38 -31.10 5.26
C GLN A 108 12.22 -29.94 6.24
N THR A 109 11.59 -30.21 7.39
CA THR A 109 11.52 -29.24 8.49
C THR A 109 12.87 -29.14 9.19
N ARG A 110 13.43 -27.93 9.24
CA ARG A 110 14.60 -27.56 10.04
C ARG A 110 14.20 -26.94 11.37
N ALA A 111 13.16 -26.10 11.37
CA ALA A 111 12.62 -25.49 12.57
C ALA A 111 11.09 -25.48 12.51
N ASN A 112 10.46 -26.06 13.54
CA ASN A 112 9.02 -26.07 13.71
C ASN A 112 8.55 -24.69 14.22
N LEU A 113 8.18 -23.82 13.28
CA LEU A 113 7.63 -22.49 13.56
C LEU A 113 6.30 -22.34 12.82
N PRO A 114 5.19 -22.88 13.35
CA PRO A 114 3.93 -22.97 12.62
C PRO A 114 3.26 -21.61 12.39
N ALA A 115 3.72 -20.57 13.08
CA ALA A 115 3.28 -19.18 12.90
C ALA A 115 3.85 -18.52 11.62
N VAL A 116 4.87 -19.10 10.98
CA VAL A 116 5.41 -18.56 9.72
C VAL A 116 4.32 -18.54 8.65
N GLY A 117 4.12 -17.38 8.03
CA GLY A 117 3.06 -17.17 7.05
C GLY A 117 1.66 -17.03 7.64
N LYS A 118 1.49 -16.98 8.96
CA LYS A 118 0.19 -16.72 9.60
C LYS A 118 0.07 -15.26 10.04
N ASN A 119 -1.08 -14.89 10.60
CA ASN A 119 -1.33 -13.57 11.17
C ASN A 119 -1.11 -12.42 10.17
N LEU A 120 -1.37 -12.66 8.88
CA LEU A 120 -1.28 -11.63 7.85
C LEU A 120 -2.36 -10.57 8.11
N GLN A 121 -1.95 -9.31 8.12
CA GLN A 121 -2.82 -8.17 8.37
C GLN A 121 -2.61 -7.15 7.27
N ASP A 122 -3.71 -6.63 6.77
CA ASP A 122 -3.72 -5.56 5.77
C ASP A 122 -4.97 -4.71 5.98
N HIS A 123 -4.90 -3.45 5.62
CA HIS A 123 -5.97 -2.49 5.82
C HIS A 123 -6.99 -2.59 4.69
N VAL A 124 -8.13 -3.22 4.99
CA VAL A 124 -9.27 -3.24 4.06
C VAL A 124 -9.84 -1.83 3.88
N SER A 125 -10.29 -1.52 2.67
CA SER A 125 -10.85 -0.21 2.36
C SER A 125 -12.02 -0.28 1.41
N VAL A 126 -12.98 0.63 1.58
CA VAL A 126 -14.04 0.91 0.61
C VAL A 126 -13.91 2.34 0.10
N ILE A 127 -14.69 2.70 -0.93
CA ILE A 127 -14.56 3.99 -1.59
C ILE A 127 -15.92 4.60 -1.90
N LEU A 128 -16.08 5.88 -1.57
CA LEU A 128 -17.16 6.73 -2.02
C LEU A 128 -16.66 7.58 -3.18
N MET A 129 -17.38 7.60 -4.29
CA MET A 129 -17.00 8.39 -5.47
C MET A 129 -18.10 9.35 -5.91
N TYR A 130 -17.68 10.59 -6.19
CA TYR A 130 -18.57 11.69 -6.56
C TYR A 130 -18.16 12.26 -7.92
N ARG A 131 -19.18 12.62 -8.72
CA ARG A 131 -18.99 13.41 -9.94
C ARG A 131 -18.96 14.89 -9.59
N ARG A 132 -18.05 15.65 -10.20
CA ARG A 132 -17.96 17.09 -9.99
C ARG A 132 -18.97 17.85 -10.84
N LYS A 133 -19.61 18.90 -10.29
CA LYS A 133 -20.49 19.83 -11.05
C LYS A 133 -19.74 20.58 -12.15
N ASN A 134 -18.51 20.99 -11.85
CA ASN A 134 -17.66 21.76 -12.74
C ASN A 134 -16.26 21.14 -12.81
N PRO A 135 -15.55 21.23 -13.95
CA PRO A 135 -14.17 20.79 -14.06
C PRO A 135 -13.28 21.40 -12.97
N GLY A 136 -12.70 20.54 -12.13
CA GLY A 136 -11.80 20.87 -11.04
C GLY A 136 -10.37 21.15 -11.50
N PRO A 137 -9.49 21.56 -10.56
CA PRO A 137 -8.12 21.95 -10.87
C PRO A 137 -7.31 20.78 -11.45
N PHE A 138 -7.53 19.55 -10.96
CA PHE A 138 -6.81 18.37 -11.44
C PHE A 138 -7.09 18.12 -12.93
N LEU A 139 -8.37 18.04 -13.33
CA LEU A 139 -8.72 17.91 -14.74
C LEU A 139 -8.14 19.06 -15.56
N ARG A 140 -8.29 20.32 -15.15
CA ARG A 140 -7.74 21.48 -15.88
C ARG A 140 -6.23 21.41 -16.10
N ASN A 141 -5.50 20.82 -15.16
CA ASN A 141 -4.05 20.64 -15.25
C ASN A 141 -3.64 19.43 -16.10
N MET A 142 -4.54 18.45 -16.31
CA MET A 142 -4.32 17.29 -17.18
C MET A 142 -4.41 17.59 -18.68
N ARG A 143 -4.65 18.84 -19.10
CA ARG A 143 -4.53 19.19 -20.52
C ARG A 143 -3.09 18.96 -20.96
N ALA A 144 -2.87 18.26 -22.08
CA ALA A 144 -1.56 17.69 -22.45
C ALA A 144 -0.44 18.74 -22.53
N ASP A 145 -0.73 19.92 -23.05
CA ASP A 145 0.20 21.06 -23.06
C ASP A 145 0.56 21.50 -21.64
N ARG A 146 -0.44 21.69 -20.76
CA ARG A 146 -0.24 22.15 -19.38
C ARG A 146 0.55 21.15 -18.55
N ILE A 147 0.15 19.89 -18.56
CA ILE A 147 0.86 18.86 -17.80
C ILE A 147 2.26 18.64 -18.36
N GLY A 148 2.46 18.72 -19.69
CA GLY A 148 3.78 18.65 -20.31
C GLY A 148 4.72 19.76 -19.85
N PHE A 149 4.25 21.01 -19.88
CA PHE A 149 5.02 22.15 -19.35
C PHE A 149 5.28 22.04 -17.85
N ASP A 150 4.28 21.62 -17.06
CA ASP A 150 4.44 21.45 -15.62
C ASP A 150 5.39 20.30 -15.27
N PHE A 151 5.44 19.23 -16.05
CA PHE A 151 6.44 18.17 -15.93
C PHE A 151 7.86 18.72 -16.10
N ILE A 152 8.10 19.51 -17.15
CA ILE A 152 9.42 20.14 -17.39
C ILE A 152 9.77 21.06 -16.22
N LYS A 153 8.83 21.93 -15.80
CA LYS A 153 9.01 22.83 -14.66
C LYS A 153 9.32 22.08 -13.38
N THR A 154 8.57 21.03 -13.05
CA THR A 154 8.76 20.21 -11.86
C THR A 154 10.10 19.49 -11.92
N TYR A 155 10.47 18.96 -13.09
CA TYR A 155 11.75 18.28 -13.27
C TYR A 155 12.94 19.21 -12.99
N LEU A 156 12.87 20.45 -13.47
CA LEU A 156 13.94 21.44 -13.34
C LEU A 156 13.99 22.11 -11.96
N THR A 157 12.83 22.41 -11.38
CA THR A 157 12.74 23.23 -10.16
C THR A 157 12.39 22.44 -8.90
N GLY A 158 11.95 21.19 -9.06
CA GLY A 158 11.36 20.38 -8.00
C GLY A 158 10.01 20.89 -7.50
N ARG A 159 9.38 21.83 -8.23
CA ARG A 159 8.12 22.48 -7.86
C ARG A 159 7.14 22.44 -9.02
N GLY A 160 5.98 21.86 -8.78
CA GLY A 160 4.87 21.88 -9.73
C GLY A 160 3.84 20.82 -9.39
N PHE A 161 2.72 20.89 -10.08
CA PHE A 161 1.56 20.07 -9.82
C PHE A 161 1.82 18.57 -10.10
N SER A 162 2.67 18.25 -11.08
CA SER A 162 3.07 16.89 -11.46
C SER A 162 4.01 16.22 -10.44
N GLY A 163 4.56 17.01 -9.50
CA GLY A 163 5.42 16.53 -8.42
C GLY A 163 4.66 16.17 -7.15
N ASP A 164 3.35 16.38 -7.14
CA ASP A 164 2.45 16.11 -6.02
C ASP A 164 1.48 14.97 -6.38
N VAL A 165 0.87 14.34 -5.37
CA VAL A 165 -0.23 13.38 -5.59
C VAL A 165 -1.56 14.09 -5.38
N PRO A 166 -2.64 13.68 -6.08
CA PRO A 166 -3.96 14.28 -5.95
C PRO A 166 -4.69 13.86 -4.65
N GLY A 167 -3.94 13.68 -3.56
CA GLY A 167 -4.44 13.63 -2.19
C GLY A 167 -4.05 14.91 -1.47
N GLY A 168 -4.37 15.03 -0.19
CA GLY A 168 -3.88 16.18 0.57
C GLY A 168 -4.53 16.38 1.92
N VAL A 169 -5.71 15.77 2.12
CA VAL A 169 -6.36 15.72 3.42
C VAL A 169 -6.53 14.26 3.81
N VAL A 170 -6.27 13.99 5.08
CA VAL A 170 -6.54 12.72 5.74
C VAL A 170 -7.33 13.02 7.02
N ALA A 171 -8.18 12.08 7.42
CA ALA A 171 -8.73 12.07 8.77
C ALA A 171 -8.50 10.71 9.42
N PHE A 172 -8.17 10.70 10.70
CA PHE A 172 -8.19 9.51 11.54
C PHE A 172 -9.30 9.68 12.56
N LEU A 173 -10.25 8.76 12.56
CA LEU A 173 -11.46 8.85 13.35
C LEU A 173 -11.66 7.55 14.12
N LYS A 174 -12.36 7.66 15.25
CA LYS A 174 -12.85 6.51 15.99
C LYS A 174 -14.26 6.16 15.52
N SER A 175 -14.52 4.89 15.24
CA SER A 175 -15.88 4.41 14.95
C SER A 175 -16.77 4.43 16.19
N ALA A 176 -16.18 4.40 17.39
CA ALA A 176 -16.87 4.48 18.67
C ALA A 176 -16.00 5.15 19.75
N SER A 177 -16.62 5.87 20.68
CA SER A 177 -15.96 6.75 21.65
C SER A 177 -14.99 6.03 22.61
N GLU A 178 -15.29 4.77 22.91
CA GLU A 178 -14.55 3.91 23.82
C GLU A 178 -13.25 3.35 23.20
N ARG A 179 -13.05 3.50 21.89
CA ARG A 179 -11.82 3.00 21.25
C ARG A 179 -10.61 3.81 21.71
N PRO A 180 -9.50 3.15 22.06
CA PRO A 180 -8.29 3.84 22.52
C PRO A 180 -7.63 4.62 21.38
N LEU A 181 -7.68 4.09 20.15
CA LEU A 181 -7.02 4.65 18.97
C LEU A 181 -8.00 4.71 17.78
N PRO A 182 -7.79 5.65 16.82
CA PRO A 182 -8.54 5.69 15.58
C PRO A 182 -8.44 4.39 14.78
N ASP A 183 -9.59 3.85 14.40
CA ASP A 183 -9.75 2.62 13.62
C ASP A 183 -10.29 2.87 12.21
N VAL A 184 -10.63 4.12 11.90
CA VAL A 184 -11.08 4.58 10.60
C VAL A 184 -10.10 5.64 10.09
N GLN A 185 -9.63 5.46 8.85
CA GLN A 185 -8.91 6.50 8.12
C GLN A 185 -9.70 6.91 6.87
N LEU A 186 -9.95 8.21 6.73
CA LEU A 186 -10.52 8.81 5.52
C LEU A 186 -9.40 9.44 4.69
N LEU A 187 -9.23 8.97 3.46
CA LEU A 187 -8.29 9.52 2.48
C LEU A 187 -9.08 10.24 1.39
N PHE A 188 -8.95 11.58 1.36
CA PHE A 188 -9.63 12.40 0.36
C PHE A 188 -8.76 12.50 -0.89
N THR A 189 -9.28 12.01 -2.01
CA THR A 189 -8.62 12.01 -3.30
C THR A 189 -9.34 12.97 -4.24
N ALA A 190 -8.64 14.00 -4.71
CA ALA A 190 -9.20 15.07 -5.52
C ALA A 190 -9.35 14.72 -7.02
N ALA A 191 -8.97 13.50 -7.41
CA ALA A 191 -8.98 13.01 -8.79
C ALA A 191 -9.56 11.59 -8.89
N PRO A 192 -10.12 11.21 -10.05
CA PRO A 192 -10.52 9.84 -10.31
C PRO A 192 -9.29 8.93 -10.53
N LEU A 193 -9.43 7.65 -10.17
CA LEU A 193 -8.36 6.65 -10.35
C LEU A 193 -7.95 6.47 -11.83
N ALA A 194 -8.91 6.62 -12.73
CA ALA A 194 -8.72 6.47 -14.18
C ALA A 194 -8.49 7.82 -14.87
N ALA A 195 -7.75 8.76 -14.28
CA ALA A 195 -7.45 10.02 -14.94
C ALA A 195 -6.39 9.87 -16.06
N TRP A 196 -6.48 10.70 -17.11
CA TRP A 196 -5.52 10.72 -18.21
C TRP A 196 -5.27 12.12 -18.76
N PRO A 197 -4.08 12.39 -19.37
CA PRO A 197 -3.89 13.60 -20.14
C PRO A 197 -4.81 13.65 -21.36
N TYR A 198 -5.36 14.83 -21.66
CA TYR A 198 -6.30 15.06 -22.77
C TYR A 198 -5.91 16.28 -23.63
N PHE A 199 -6.33 16.32 -24.89
CA PHE A 199 -6.08 17.45 -25.78
C PHE A 199 -7.11 17.45 -26.91
N LYS A 200 -8.05 18.40 -26.89
CA LYS A 200 -9.10 18.47 -27.91
C LYS A 200 -8.54 18.96 -29.25
N PRO A 201 -9.06 18.46 -30.40
CA PRO A 201 -10.10 17.44 -30.54
C PRO A 201 -9.57 15.98 -30.51
N PHE A 202 -8.27 15.77 -30.35
CA PHE A 202 -7.63 14.45 -30.49
C PHE A 202 -7.94 13.46 -29.37
N LYS A 203 -8.14 13.97 -28.15
CA LYS A 203 -8.48 13.16 -26.98
C LYS A 203 -9.37 13.94 -26.01
N GLU A 204 -10.52 13.37 -25.71
CA GLU A 204 -11.51 13.95 -24.80
C GLU A 204 -11.04 13.88 -23.32
N PRO A 205 -11.46 14.85 -22.49
CA PRO A 205 -11.22 14.82 -21.05
C PRO A 205 -11.93 13.63 -20.39
N PHE A 206 -11.36 13.15 -19.29
CA PHE A 206 -12.03 12.16 -18.44
C PHE A 206 -13.21 12.78 -17.67
N PRO A 207 -14.21 11.97 -17.30
CA PRO A 207 -15.26 12.40 -16.37
C PRO A 207 -14.63 12.81 -15.03
N ASP A 208 -14.79 14.08 -14.67
CA ASP A 208 -14.14 14.61 -13.47
C ASP A 208 -14.89 14.22 -12.19
N GLY A 209 -14.12 13.94 -11.16
CA GLY A 209 -14.63 13.41 -9.91
C GLY A 209 -13.63 13.53 -8.78
N PHE A 210 -14.08 13.16 -7.59
CA PHE A 210 -13.24 12.99 -6.41
C PHE A 210 -13.81 11.84 -5.58
N ALA A 211 -13.01 11.34 -4.66
CA ALA A 211 -13.37 10.19 -3.86
C ALA A 211 -12.90 10.34 -2.42
N THR A 212 -13.62 9.67 -1.52
CA THR A 212 -13.18 9.43 -0.15
C THR A 212 -12.96 7.94 -0.01
N ARG A 213 -11.71 7.52 0.20
CA ARG A 213 -11.39 6.13 0.53
C ARG A 213 -11.46 5.98 2.04
N ILE A 214 -12.27 5.03 2.50
CA ILE A 214 -12.49 4.71 3.90
C ILE A 214 -11.70 3.44 4.19
N VAL A 215 -10.78 3.49 5.14
CA VAL A 215 -9.83 2.43 5.44
C VAL A 215 -10.01 2.01 6.89
N ALA A 216 -10.15 0.71 7.14
CA ALA A 216 -10.06 0.15 8.48
C ALA A 216 -8.59 0.00 8.87
N THR A 217 -8.12 0.76 9.86
CA THR A 217 -6.70 0.81 10.26
C THR A 217 -6.36 -0.17 11.38
N GLN A 218 -7.37 -0.76 12.02
CA GLN A 218 -7.19 -1.76 13.07
C GLN A 218 -8.07 -3.00 12.76
N PRO A 219 -7.83 -3.67 11.63
CA PRO A 219 -8.60 -4.85 11.27
C PRO A 219 -8.31 -5.99 12.25
N GLU A 220 -9.34 -6.73 12.64
CA GLU A 220 -9.22 -7.96 13.44
C GLU A 220 -9.09 -9.21 12.58
N SER A 221 -9.53 -9.16 11.32
CA SER A 221 -9.34 -10.25 10.39
C SER A 221 -7.86 -10.61 10.23
N ARG A 222 -7.57 -11.91 10.12
CA ARG A 222 -6.22 -12.46 9.93
C ARG A 222 -6.17 -13.38 8.74
N GLY A 223 -5.25 -13.08 7.83
CA GLY A 223 -4.93 -13.88 6.68
C GLY A 223 -3.75 -14.82 6.88
N SER A 224 -3.30 -15.40 5.78
CA SER A 224 -2.09 -16.22 5.71
C SER A 224 -1.42 -16.14 4.34
N VAL A 225 -0.11 -16.41 4.33
CA VAL A 225 0.73 -16.66 3.17
C VAL A 225 1.21 -18.11 3.25
N LYS A 226 0.98 -18.90 2.20
CA LYS A 226 1.41 -20.31 2.11
C LYS A 226 2.25 -20.54 0.86
N LEU A 227 3.01 -21.63 0.85
CA LEU A 227 3.64 -22.10 -0.38
C LEU A 227 2.59 -22.63 -1.35
N ALA A 228 2.77 -22.36 -2.64
CA ALA A 228 2.04 -23.05 -3.71
C ALA A 228 2.78 -24.33 -4.12
N SER A 229 4.11 -24.32 -4.06
CA SER A 229 5.00 -25.44 -4.36
C SER A 229 6.36 -25.24 -3.69
N ALA A 230 7.28 -26.20 -3.87
CA ALA A 230 8.68 -26.06 -3.46
C ALA A 230 9.54 -25.27 -4.46
N ASP A 231 8.98 -24.82 -5.58
CA ASP A 231 9.67 -23.97 -6.55
C ASP A 231 9.77 -22.54 -6.00
N PRO A 232 10.99 -22.00 -5.78
CA PRO A 232 11.17 -20.65 -5.25
C PRO A 232 10.67 -19.54 -6.20
N SER A 233 10.46 -19.85 -7.48
CA SER A 233 9.91 -18.91 -8.47
C SER A 233 8.38 -18.90 -8.53
N ALA A 234 7.72 -19.89 -7.89
CA ALA A 234 6.26 -19.95 -7.84
C ALA A 234 5.71 -18.86 -6.92
N PRO A 235 4.63 -18.15 -7.31
CA PRO A 235 4.00 -17.18 -6.43
C PRO A 235 3.37 -17.89 -5.21
N PRO A 236 3.48 -17.31 -4.00
CA PRO A 236 2.85 -17.90 -2.82
C PRO A 236 1.33 -17.75 -2.88
N LEU A 237 0.62 -18.60 -2.14
CA LEU A 237 -0.82 -18.49 -1.95
C LEU A 237 -1.11 -17.45 -0.87
N ILE A 238 -1.76 -16.35 -1.24
CA ILE A 238 -2.09 -15.25 -0.33
C ILE A 238 -3.59 -15.27 -0.06
N HIS A 239 -3.95 -15.48 1.20
CA HIS A 239 -5.33 -15.40 1.67
C HIS A 239 -5.43 -14.25 2.67
N GLN A 240 -6.01 -13.12 2.26
CA GLN A 240 -6.12 -11.93 3.13
C GLN A 240 -7.18 -12.08 4.23
N ASN A 241 -8.20 -12.92 3.97
CA ASN A 241 -9.32 -13.16 4.89
C ASN A 241 -10.04 -11.87 5.31
N PHE A 242 -10.14 -10.88 4.42
CA PHE A 242 -10.75 -9.60 4.74
C PHE A 242 -12.20 -9.76 5.19
N LEU A 243 -12.62 -8.92 6.14
CA LEU A 243 -14.02 -8.82 6.58
C LEU A 243 -14.58 -10.10 7.22
N ALA A 244 -13.69 -10.97 7.72
CA ALA A 244 -14.05 -12.15 8.49
C ALA A 244 -14.51 -11.81 9.92
N SER A 245 -14.06 -10.69 10.48
CA SER A 245 -14.55 -10.17 11.78
C SER A 245 -15.69 -9.16 11.58
N PRO A 246 -16.79 -9.26 12.35
CA PRO A 246 -17.85 -8.24 12.37
C PRO A 246 -17.35 -6.82 12.67
N LYS A 247 -16.30 -6.68 13.48
CA LYS A 247 -15.74 -5.36 13.83
C LYS A 247 -15.10 -4.64 12.66
N ASP A 248 -14.59 -5.36 11.67
CA ASP A 248 -14.05 -4.74 10.45
C ASP A 248 -15.18 -4.07 9.67
N TRP A 249 -16.34 -4.73 9.60
CA TRP A 249 -17.55 -4.17 9.00
C TRP A 249 -18.07 -2.95 9.76
N GLU A 250 -18.13 -3.02 11.09
CA GLU A 250 -18.57 -1.90 11.94
C GLU A 250 -17.72 -0.65 11.70
N SER A 251 -16.39 -0.82 11.67
CA SER A 251 -15.44 0.27 11.46
C SER A 251 -15.63 0.90 10.07
N LEU A 252 -15.76 0.08 9.03
CA LEU A 252 -15.98 0.57 7.66
C LEU A 252 -17.34 1.26 7.51
N ARG A 253 -18.43 0.70 8.04
CA ARG A 253 -19.77 1.31 7.98
C ARG A 253 -19.81 2.63 8.74
N ALA A 254 -19.19 2.72 9.91
CA ALA A 254 -19.07 3.97 10.65
C ALA A 254 -18.32 5.04 9.83
N GLY A 255 -17.16 4.68 9.28
CA GLY A 255 -16.38 5.59 8.44
C GLY A 255 -17.11 6.02 7.16
N PHE A 256 -17.87 5.10 6.57
CA PHE A 256 -18.70 5.36 5.40
C PHE A 256 -19.81 6.37 5.68
N ARG A 257 -20.55 6.21 6.79
CA ARG A 257 -21.59 7.16 7.22
C ARG A 257 -21.01 8.56 7.45
N VAL A 258 -19.87 8.65 8.14
CA VAL A 258 -19.17 9.92 8.35
C VAL A 258 -18.75 10.54 7.02
N ALA A 259 -18.14 9.76 6.13
CA ALA A 259 -17.70 10.26 4.84
C ALA A 259 -18.87 10.78 3.97
N ARG A 260 -20.03 10.11 4.01
CA ARG A 260 -21.23 10.55 3.30
C ARG A 260 -21.87 11.77 3.97
N ASP A 261 -21.90 11.85 5.29
CA ASP A 261 -22.35 13.05 6.01
C ASP A 261 -21.49 14.27 5.65
N LEU A 262 -20.16 14.13 5.67
CA LEU A 262 -19.22 15.16 5.24
C LEU A 262 -19.48 15.64 3.81
N ALA A 263 -19.80 14.72 2.90
CA ALA A 263 -20.17 15.05 1.53
C ALA A 263 -21.53 15.79 1.44
N GLY A 264 -22.45 15.56 2.38
CA GLY A 264 -23.75 16.24 2.46
C GLY A 264 -23.66 17.69 2.96
N GLN A 265 -22.57 18.07 3.63
CA GLN A 265 -22.42 19.39 4.25
C GLN A 265 -22.56 20.54 3.24
N PRO A 266 -23.09 21.72 3.66
CA PRO A 266 -23.29 22.88 2.76
C PRO A 266 -22.05 23.31 1.98
N ALA A 267 -20.86 23.18 2.58
CA ALA A 267 -19.58 23.52 1.94
C ALA A 267 -19.25 22.62 0.73
N MET A 268 -19.81 21.41 0.66
CA MET A 268 -19.57 20.45 -0.42
C MET A 268 -20.56 20.60 -1.59
N GLN A 269 -21.71 21.22 -1.36
CA GLN A 269 -22.79 21.39 -2.35
C GLN A 269 -22.34 22.05 -3.67
N PRO A 270 -21.43 23.04 -3.69
CA PRO A 270 -20.95 23.61 -4.96
C PRO A 270 -20.16 22.63 -5.84
N PHE A 271 -19.60 21.57 -5.25
CA PHE A 271 -18.69 20.66 -5.94
C PHE A 271 -19.34 19.35 -6.38
N ILE A 272 -20.28 18.80 -5.59
CA ILE A 272 -20.89 17.49 -5.87
C ILE A 272 -22.04 17.64 -6.85
N GLN A 273 -21.96 16.94 -7.99
CA GLN A 273 -23.08 16.74 -8.90
C GLN A 273 -23.92 15.55 -8.47
N ALA A 274 -23.27 14.42 -8.19
CA ALA A 274 -23.91 13.19 -7.73
C ALA A 274 -22.88 12.26 -7.09
N GLU A 275 -23.31 11.48 -6.09
CA GLU A 275 -22.63 10.24 -5.71
C GLU A 275 -22.91 9.19 -6.79
N PHE A 276 -21.87 8.64 -7.42
CA PHE A 276 -22.05 7.62 -8.46
C PHE A 276 -21.63 6.22 -8.04
N PHE A 277 -20.88 6.09 -6.94
CA PHE A 277 -20.52 4.79 -6.36
C PHE A 277 -20.38 4.90 -4.84
N PRO A 278 -21.01 4.00 -4.05
CA PRO A 278 -21.91 2.92 -4.46
C PRO A 278 -23.26 3.45 -4.96
N GLY A 279 -23.58 4.71 -4.68
CA GLY A 279 -24.76 5.41 -5.18
C GLY A 279 -25.76 5.73 -4.07
N PRO A 280 -26.66 6.69 -4.31
CA PRO A 280 -27.52 7.25 -3.27
C PRO A 280 -28.62 6.28 -2.79
N LYS A 281 -28.77 5.11 -3.39
CA LYS A 281 -29.80 4.13 -3.01
C LYS A 281 -29.34 3.19 -1.89
N CYS A 282 -28.04 2.95 -1.74
CA CYS A 282 -27.52 2.13 -0.63
C CYS A 282 -27.57 2.94 0.65
N GLN A 283 -28.54 2.70 1.53
CA GLN A 283 -28.78 3.49 2.75
C GLN A 283 -28.77 2.65 4.03
N SER A 284 -29.04 1.36 3.93
CA SER A 284 -29.02 0.43 5.06
C SER A 284 -27.65 -0.25 5.23
N ASP A 285 -27.48 -0.98 6.32
CA ASP A 285 -26.23 -1.71 6.62
C ASP A 285 -26.02 -2.93 5.72
N ASP A 286 -27.12 -3.44 5.13
CA ASP A 286 -27.14 -4.59 4.24
C ASP A 286 -26.87 -4.21 2.76
N GLU A 287 -26.94 -2.92 2.41
CA GLU A 287 -26.80 -2.37 1.05
C GLU A 287 -25.43 -1.69 0.81
#